data_AF-A0AAD4ZV95-F1
#
_entry.id   AF-A0AAD4ZV95-F1
#
_cell.length_a   1.000
_cell.length_b   1.000
_cell.length_c   1.000
_cell.angle_alpha   90.00
_cell.angle_beta   90.00
_cell.angle_gamma   90.00
#
_symmetry.space_group_name_H-M   'P 1'
#
loop_
_entity.id
_entity.type
_entity.pdbx_description
1 polymer ?
#
loop_
_entity_poly.entity_id
_entity_poly.type
_entity_poly.pdbx_seq_one_letter_code
_entity_poly.pdbx_strand_id
1 'polypeptide(L)'
;MACRHVDRLIHGARHLMAKRKGAVHLNGMLHHCSEESHGEPMPREWYQKGFPKLTKLTQLLKNADLVDGRLVNISDGSIIMDDHIEHRMLTFKSLAREFIGSPLVQQTLKNDVVALSGGRICNQFVCFSKPKEREPMVVKTLSVVSGFLNITAQQRQSARVTLSPQITQHRIWTGTLEEVLNGLKSELEYLGHRCPSKGTKMGQQIVASCLKFMADTSTSISYD
;
A
#
# COMPACT_ATOMS: atom_id res chain seq x y z
N MET A 1 -15.00 31.38 -36.91
CA MET A 1 -13.88 32.17 -36.35
C MET A 1 -13.27 31.35 -35.20
N ALA A 2 -12.17 30.65 -35.47
CA ALA A 2 -10.81 30.94 -34.97
C ALA A 2 -10.71 30.87 -33.43
N CYS A 3 -10.32 29.74 -32.83
CA CYS A 3 -8.95 29.25 -32.56
C CYS A 3 -8.32 29.76 -31.23
N ARG A 4 -7.92 28.78 -30.40
CA ARG A 4 -6.65 28.68 -29.64
C ARG A 4 -6.52 29.49 -28.33
N HIS A 5 -6.35 28.81 -27.17
CA HIS A 5 -5.07 28.43 -26.50
C HIS A 5 -4.34 29.65 -25.92
N VAL A 6 -3.65 29.70 -24.78
CA VAL A 6 -3.18 28.76 -23.74
C VAL A 6 -2.43 29.65 -22.72
N ASP A 7 -2.54 29.30 -21.43
CA ASP A 7 -1.53 29.46 -20.36
C ASP A 7 -0.92 30.80 -19.91
N ARG A 8 -0.84 30.85 -18.55
CA ARG A 8 0.32 31.26 -17.72
C ARG A 8 0.64 32.77 -17.72
N LEU A 9 1.25 33.39 -16.70
CA LEU A 9 1.90 32.95 -15.46
C LEU A 9 1.98 34.21 -14.56
N ILE A 10 1.72 34.06 -13.27
CA ILE A 10 2.53 34.52 -12.12
C ILE A 10 3.45 35.75 -12.32
N HIS A 11 3.31 36.80 -11.49
CA HIS A 11 4.34 37.35 -10.55
C HIS A 11 4.00 38.77 -10.04
N GLY A 12 4.23 39.00 -8.73
CA GLY A 12 4.55 40.32 -8.16
C GLY A 12 3.59 40.80 -7.05
N ALA A 13 3.62 40.27 -5.83
CA ALA A 13 4.57 40.56 -4.73
C ALA A 13 4.56 42.01 -4.18
N ARG A 14 4.44 42.08 -2.83
CA ARG A 14 4.77 43.15 -1.83
C ARG A 14 3.50 43.60 -1.05
N HIS A 15 3.40 43.47 0.27
CA HIS A 15 4.37 43.89 1.30
C HIS A 15 4.26 43.09 2.61
N LEU A 16 5.44 42.73 3.14
CA LEU A 16 5.72 42.46 4.55
C LEU A 16 5.74 43.78 5.36
N MET A 17 5.25 43.76 6.60
CA MET A 17 5.85 44.45 7.74
C MET A 17 5.56 43.68 9.03
N ALA A 18 6.61 43.57 9.85
CA ALA A 18 6.80 42.58 10.91
C ALA A 18 6.26 43.02 12.28
N LYS A 19 6.08 42.04 13.17
CA LYS A 19 6.72 42.08 14.51
C LYS A 19 6.99 40.67 15.03
N ARG A 20 8.27 40.35 15.15
CA ARG A 20 8.85 39.09 15.62
C ARG A 20 9.24 39.28 17.10
N LYS A 21 8.75 38.43 18.01
CA LYS A 21 9.47 38.06 19.24
C LYS A 21 9.08 36.63 19.62
N GLY A 22 10.10 35.79 19.73
CA GLY A 22 9.98 34.34 19.90
C GLY A 22 10.99 33.68 18.98
N ALA A 23 12.25 33.63 19.41
CA ALA A 23 13.21 32.73 18.80
C ALA A 23 12.73 31.30 19.12
N VAL A 24 11.86 30.75 18.28
CA VAL A 24 11.62 29.31 18.27
C VAL A 24 12.85 28.72 17.63
N HIS A 25 13.78 28.27 18.47
CA HIS A 25 14.85 27.39 18.04
C HIS A 25 14.17 26.08 17.63
N LEU A 26 13.71 26.03 16.38
CA LEU A 26 13.27 24.80 15.75
C LEU A 26 14.55 23.98 15.56
N ASN A 27 14.86 23.16 16.57
CA ASN A 27 15.71 22.00 16.39
C ASN A 27 14.98 21.06 15.43
N GLY A 28 14.99 21.43 14.15
CA GLY A 28 14.70 20.58 13.02
C GLY A 28 15.85 19.60 12.91
N MET A 29 15.95 18.69 13.89
CA MET A 29 16.72 17.48 13.72
C MET A 29 15.96 16.67 12.67
N LEU A 30 16.18 17.01 11.41
CA LEU A 30 15.95 16.11 10.30
C LEU A 30 16.81 14.90 10.63
N HIS A 31 16.18 13.81 11.08
CA HIS A 31 16.84 12.54 11.39
C HIS A 31 17.37 11.84 10.11
N HIS A 32 17.75 12.61 9.11
CA HIS A 32 18.39 12.18 7.88
C HIS A 32 19.85 12.63 7.90
N CYS A 33 20.60 12.21 8.92
CA CYS A 33 22.05 12.08 8.74
C CYS A 33 22.29 10.75 8.04
N SER A 34 22.43 10.84 6.72
CA SER A 34 23.07 9.85 5.86
C SER A 34 24.58 9.80 6.17
N GLU A 35 24.92 9.46 7.41
CA GLU A 35 26.22 8.90 7.74
C GLU A 35 25.94 7.52 8.33
N GLU A 36 26.66 6.53 7.82
CA GLU A 36 26.56 5.13 8.17
C GLU A 36 27.03 4.94 9.62
N SER A 37 26.23 5.40 10.59
CA SER A 37 26.52 5.16 12.01
C SER A 37 26.31 3.67 12.24
N HIS A 38 27.42 2.93 12.28
CA HIS A 38 27.48 1.53 12.58
C HIS A 38 26.60 1.20 13.80
N GLY A 39 25.46 0.54 13.55
CA GLY A 39 24.78 -0.47 14.38
C GLY A 39 24.65 -0.31 15.90
N GLU A 40 25.04 0.81 16.50
CA GLU A 40 25.01 0.98 17.95
C GLU A 40 23.59 1.31 18.40
N PRO A 41 23.05 0.56 19.38
CA PRO A 41 21.76 0.88 19.97
C PRO A 41 21.75 2.33 20.46
N MET A 42 20.68 3.05 20.15
CA MET A 42 20.50 4.40 20.69
C MET A 42 20.61 4.39 22.22
N PRO A 43 21.18 5.44 22.84
CA PRO A 43 21.30 5.53 24.29
C PRO A 43 19.93 5.40 24.96
N ARG A 44 19.88 4.82 26.16
CA ARG A 44 18.62 4.60 26.92
C ARG A 44 17.79 5.88 27.09
N GLU A 45 18.48 7.01 27.27
CA GLU A 45 17.88 8.35 27.39
C GLU A 45 17.08 8.78 26.15
N TRP A 46 17.50 8.34 24.96
CA TRP A 46 16.79 8.60 23.72
C TRP A 46 15.41 7.94 23.75
N TYR A 47 15.33 6.66 24.16
CA TYR A 47 14.05 5.94 24.25
C TYR A 47 13.11 6.56 25.29
N GLN A 48 13.64 7.01 26.44
CA GLN A 48 12.86 7.69 27.47
C GLN A 48 12.21 8.98 26.96
N LYS A 49 12.89 9.73 26.09
CA LYS A 49 12.38 10.96 25.49
C LYS A 49 11.52 10.70 24.24
N GLY A 50 11.87 9.68 23.46
CA GLY A 50 11.23 9.34 22.20
C GLY A 50 9.84 8.72 22.38
N PHE A 51 9.64 7.89 23.39
CA PHE A 51 8.40 7.12 23.55
C PHE A 51 7.21 8.03 23.87
N PRO A 52 7.28 8.97 24.84
CA PRO A 52 6.19 9.92 25.08
C PRO A 52 5.86 10.77 23.85
N LYS A 53 6.89 11.14 23.06
CA LYS A 53 6.70 11.90 21.83
C LYS A 53 5.96 11.07 20.77
N LEU A 54 6.31 9.79 20.63
CA LEU A 54 5.61 8.86 19.74
C LEU A 54 4.14 8.72 20.13
N THR A 55 3.84 8.44 21.40
CA THR A 55 2.46 8.31 21.91
C THR A 55 1.64 9.58 21.68
N LYS A 56 2.23 10.76 21.92
CA LYS A 56 1.56 12.04 21.65
C LYS A 56 1.25 12.21 20.16
N LEU A 57 2.18 11.85 19.28
CA LEU A 57 1.98 11.91 17.84
C LEU A 57 0.90 10.93 17.38
N THR A 58 0.83 9.71 17.94
CA THR A 58 -0.26 8.76 17.64
C THR A 58 -1.63 9.37 17.90
N GLN A 59 -1.81 10.08 19.02
CA GLN A 59 -3.08 10.73 19.33
C GLN A 59 -3.39 11.89 18.39
N LEU A 60 -2.39 12.70 18.04
CA LEU A 60 -2.55 13.85 17.14
C LEU A 60 -2.82 13.43 15.69
N LEU A 61 -2.38 12.24 15.28
CA LEU A 61 -2.49 11.71 13.92
C LEU A 61 -3.53 10.60 13.79
N LYS A 62 -4.43 10.43 14.77
CA LYS A 62 -5.39 9.31 14.86
C LYS A 62 -6.20 9.02 13.59
N ASN A 63 -6.46 10.04 12.78
CA ASN A 63 -7.27 9.95 11.56
C ASN A 63 -6.46 10.30 10.32
N ALA A 64 -5.12 10.36 10.39
CA ALA A 64 -4.28 10.73 9.27
C ALA A 64 -3.29 9.61 8.94
N ASP A 65 -3.11 9.32 7.66
CA ASP A 65 -2.06 8.41 7.18
C ASP A 65 -1.45 8.93 5.86
N LEU A 66 -0.24 8.49 5.55
CA LEU A 66 0.43 8.80 4.29
C LEU A 66 0.27 7.61 3.34
N VAL A 67 -0.65 7.75 2.38
CA VAL A 67 -0.99 6.77 1.35
C VAL A 67 -0.45 7.25 0.01
N ASP A 68 0.36 6.43 -0.66
CA ASP A 68 0.99 6.75 -1.95
C ASP A 68 1.71 8.11 -1.97
N GLY A 69 2.32 8.47 -0.84
CA GLY A 69 3.04 9.73 -0.68
C GLY A 69 2.15 10.96 -0.47
N ARG A 70 0.83 10.78 -0.32
CA ARG A 70 -0.12 11.84 0.02
C ARG A 70 -0.67 11.63 1.42
N LEU A 71 -0.81 12.72 2.15
CA LEU A 71 -1.45 12.67 3.46
C LEU A 71 -2.98 12.63 3.28
N VAL A 72 -3.62 11.64 3.88
CA VAL A 72 -5.04 11.33 3.70
C VAL A 72 -5.70 11.19 5.06
N ASN A 73 -6.91 11.73 5.19
CA ASN A 73 -7.79 11.45 6.32
C ASN A 73 -8.43 10.08 6.14
N ILE A 74 -8.16 9.16 7.05
CA ILE A 74 -8.61 7.76 6.96
C ILE A 74 -10.12 7.63 7.16
N SER A 75 -10.78 8.61 7.82
CA SER A 75 -12.22 8.52 8.10
C SER A 75 -13.09 8.81 6.88
N ASP A 76 -12.64 9.65 5.97
CA ASP A 76 -13.42 10.13 4.82
C ASP A 76 -12.66 10.06 3.48
N GLY A 77 -11.39 9.67 3.48
CA GLY A 77 -10.54 9.57 2.29
C GLY A 77 -10.08 10.91 1.72
N SER A 78 -10.33 12.04 2.40
CA SER A 78 -9.94 13.36 1.92
C SER A 78 -8.43 13.59 2.00
N ILE A 79 -7.88 14.38 1.07
CA ILE A 79 -6.46 14.75 1.07
C ILE A 79 -6.24 15.87 2.08
N ILE A 80 -5.27 15.69 2.99
CA ILE A 80 -4.84 16.69 3.97
C ILE A 80 -3.67 17.48 3.37
N MET A 81 -3.84 18.79 3.20
CA MET A 81 -2.81 19.71 2.67
C MET A 81 -2.11 20.54 3.77
N ASP A 82 -2.19 20.11 5.01
CA ASP A 82 -1.58 20.80 6.15
C ASP A 82 -0.13 20.32 6.35
N ASP A 83 0.83 21.17 5.99
CA ASP A 83 2.27 20.93 6.15
C ASP A 83 2.68 20.60 7.60
N HIS A 84 1.96 21.13 8.60
CA HIS A 84 2.21 20.80 10.00
C HIS A 84 1.84 19.35 10.27
N ILE A 85 0.68 18.90 9.79
CA ILE A 85 0.24 17.51 9.99
C ILE A 85 1.18 16.57 9.22
N GLU A 86 1.61 16.94 8.02
CA GLU A 86 2.60 16.20 7.25
C GLU A 86 3.92 16.08 8.03
N HIS A 87 4.44 17.18 8.56
CA HIS A 87 5.67 17.16 9.35
C HIS A 87 5.54 16.29 10.62
N ARG A 88 4.38 16.33 11.30
CA ARG A 88 4.10 15.43 12.43
C ARG A 88 4.11 13.96 11.99
N MET A 89 3.51 13.65 10.84
CA MET A 89 3.49 12.30 10.28
C MET A 89 4.90 11.80 9.94
N LEU A 90 5.72 12.62 9.29
CA LEU A 90 7.12 12.28 9.00
C LEU A 90 7.92 12.04 10.29
N THR A 91 7.73 12.90 11.30
CA THR A 91 8.36 12.73 12.62
C THR A 91 7.91 11.43 13.29
N PHE A 92 6.62 11.12 13.24
CA PHE A 92 6.05 9.89 13.77
C PHE A 92 6.67 8.66 13.11
N LYS A 93 6.70 8.62 11.77
CA LYS A 93 7.29 7.50 11.00
C LYS A 93 8.79 7.34 11.28
N SER A 94 9.52 8.44 11.43
CA SER A 94 10.95 8.41 11.80
C SER A 94 11.17 7.84 13.21
N LEU A 95 10.42 8.30 14.20
CA LEU A 95 10.52 7.77 15.57
C LEU A 95 10.11 6.30 15.64
N ALA A 96 8.98 5.94 15.02
CA ALA A 96 8.46 4.57 15.00
C ALA A 96 9.50 3.60 14.43
N ARG A 97 10.17 3.99 13.35
CA ARG A 97 11.26 3.23 12.73
C ARG A 97 12.38 2.92 13.72
N GLU A 98 12.78 3.91 14.50
CA GLU A 98 13.85 3.76 15.46
C GLU A 98 13.45 2.91 16.67
N PHE A 99 12.19 3.01 17.11
CA PHE A 99 11.62 2.10 18.11
C PHE A 99 11.56 0.65 17.60
N ILE A 100 11.14 0.43 16.35
CA ILE A 100 11.12 -0.90 15.72
C ILE A 100 12.53 -1.49 15.70
N GLY A 101 13.55 -0.68 15.44
CA GLY A 101 14.96 -1.13 15.46
C GLY A 101 15.54 -1.37 16.85
N SER A 102 14.81 -1.08 17.93
CA SER A 102 15.36 -1.23 19.29
C SER A 102 15.64 -2.70 19.63
N PRO A 103 16.72 -3.02 20.37
CA PRO A 103 17.06 -4.40 20.72
C PRO A 103 15.92 -5.16 21.39
N LEU A 104 15.15 -4.48 22.25
CA LEU A 104 14.02 -5.08 22.95
C LEU A 104 12.88 -5.47 21.98
N VAL A 105 12.47 -4.55 21.10
CA VAL A 105 11.41 -4.84 20.11
C VAL A 105 11.86 -5.92 19.15
N GLN A 106 13.12 -5.89 18.71
CA GLN A 106 13.69 -6.92 17.86
C GLN A 106 13.73 -8.30 18.52
N GLN A 107 14.05 -8.35 19.81
CA GLN A 107 14.02 -9.59 20.59
C GLN A 107 12.59 -10.12 20.74
N THR A 108 11.60 -9.25 21.02
CA THR A 108 10.19 -9.65 21.10
C THR A 108 9.70 -10.20 19.77
N LEU A 109 9.94 -9.49 18.65
CA LEU A 109 9.57 -9.94 17.31
C LEU A 109 10.20 -11.29 16.97
N LYS A 110 11.46 -11.50 17.34
CA LYS A 110 12.15 -12.79 17.15
C LYS A 110 11.45 -13.92 17.91
N ASN A 111 11.08 -13.68 19.17
CA ASN A 111 10.41 -14.69 19.99
C ASN A 111 9.02 -15.03 19.44
N ASP A 112 8.26 -14.04 19.00
CA ASP A 112 6.92 -14.25 18.41
C ASP A 112 7.00 -15.07 17.12
N VAL A 113 7.97 -14.79 16.25
CA VAL A 113 8.20 -15.56 15.02
C VAL A 113 8.58 -17.01 15.32
N VAL A 114 9.42 -17.24 16.33
CA VAL A 114 9.77 -18.60 16.78
C VAL A 114 8.54 -19.35 17.30
N ALA A 115 7.68 -18.68 18.08
CA ALA A 115 6.44 -19.26 18.59
C ALA A 115 5.47 -19.64 17.45
N LEU A 116 5.31 -18.77 16.46
CA LEU A 116 4.46 -19.02 15.29
C LEU A 116 4.98 -20.14 14.38
N SER A 117 6.30 -20.37 14.37
CA SER A 117 6.95 -21.37 13.52
C SER A 117 6.89 -22.80 14.08
N GLY A 118 6.21 -23.02 15.21
CA GLY A 118 6.02 -24.34 15.81
C GLY A 118 7.34 -25.04 16.16
N GLY A 119 8.38 -24.28 16.52
CA GLY A 119 9.70 -24.81 16.88
C GLY A 119 10.55 -25.30 15.69
N ARG A 120 10.09 -25.15 14.44
CA ARG A 120 11.00 -25.33 13.29
C ARG A 120 12.04 -24.22 13.31
N ILE A 121 13.31 -24.60 13.21
CA ILE A 121 14.44 -23.66 13.14
C ILE A 121 14.31 -22.90 11.81
N CYS A 122 13.53 -21.83 11.79
CA CYS A 122 13.69 -20.80 10.79
C CYS A 122 15.07 -20.20 11.05
N ASN A 123 15.99 -20.36 10.09
CA ASN A 123 17.29 -19.71 10.09
C ASN A 123 17.15 -18.30 10.65
N GLN A 124 17.81 -18.06 11.78
CA GLN A 124 17.94 -16.81 12.53
C GLN A 124 17.17 -15.64 11.90
N PHE A 125 15.84 -15.61 12.08
CA PHE A 125 15.03 -14.53 11.55
C PHE A 125 15.34 -13.28 12.37
N VAL A 126 16.20 -12.41 11.83
CA VAL A 126 16.46 -11.09 12.38
C VAL A 126 15.60 -10.14 11.59
N CYS A 127 14.50 -9.70 12.20
CA CYS A 127 13.66 -8.68 11.60
C CYS A 127 14.49 -7.38 11.50
N PHE A 128 14.56 -6.73 10.35
CA PHE A 128 15.17 -5.39 10.22
C PHE A 128 16.56 -5.21 10.88
N SER A 129 17.45 -6.17 10.66
CA SER A 129 18.83 -6.20 11.16
C SER A 129 19.66 -4.95 10.82
N LYS A 130 19.33 -4.27 9.72
CA LYS A 130 20.03 -3.07 9.24
C LYS A 130 19.09 -1.86 9.23
N PRO A 131 19.55 -0.65 9.58
CA PRO A 131 18.74 0.56 9.51
C PRO A 131 18.03 0.76 8.16
N LYS A 132 18.74 0.47 7.05
CA LYS A 132 18.21 0.54 5.68
C LYS A 132 16.99 -0.35 5.42
N GLU A 133 16.82 -1.42 6.18
CA GLU A 133 15.68 -2.33 6.01
C GLU A 133 14.38 -1.70 6.55
N ARG A 134 14.49 -0.67 7.39
CA ARG A 134 13.37 0.07 7.98
C ARG A 134 13.05 1.37 7.23
N GLU A 135 13.81 1.68 6.17
CA GLU A 135 13.56 2.85 5.33
C GLU A 135 12.32 2.65 4.46
N PRO A 136 11.61 3.74 4.09
CA PRO A 136 10.53 3.66 3.13
C PRO A 136 11.04 3.07 1.80
N MET A 137 10.35 2.05 1.29
CA MET A 137 10.64 1.48 -0.01
C MET A 137 9.51 1.80 -1.00
N VAL A 138 9.86 2.15 -2.22
CA VAL A 138 8.89 2.31 -3.30
C VAL A 138 8.69 0.94 -3.96
N VAL A 139 7.52 0.34 -3.74
CA VAL A 139 7.17 -0.96 -4.34
C VAL A 139 6.60 -0.73 -5.74
N LYS A 140 7.47 -0.74 -6.75
CA LYS A 140 7.05 -0.66 -8.16
C LYS A 140 6.71 -2.03 -8.76
N THR A 141 7.28 -3.09 -8.20
CA THR A 141 7.15 -4.46 -8.70
C THR A 141 7.18 -5.46 -7.56
N LEU A 142 6.56 -6.63 -7.77
CA LEU A 142 6.65 -7.74 -6.83
C LEU A 142 8.10 -8.22 -6.63
N SER A 143 8.97 -7.99 -7.62
CA SER A 143 10.39 -8.33 -7.49
C SER A 143 11.08 -7.55 -6.36
N VAL A 144 10.73 -6.27 -6.14
CA VAL A 144 11.26 -5.47 -5.02
C VAL A 144 10.88 -6.11 -3.69
N VAL A 145 9.60 -6.47 -3.52
CA VAL A 145 9.10 -7.13 -2.30
C VAL A 145 9.79 -8.49 -2.10
N SER A 146 9.92 -9.28 -3.17
CA SER A 146 10.56 -10.59 -3.08
C SER A 146 12.05 -10.51 -2.75
N GLY A 147 12.76 -9.49 -3.25
CA GLY A 147 14.15 -9.24 -2.91
C GLY A 147 14.30 -8.87 -1.44
N PHE A 148 13.39 -8.04 -0.92
CA PHE A 148 13.37 -7.66 0.49
C PHE A 148 13.09 -8.85 1.42
N LEU A 149 12.11 -9.69 1.07
CA LEU A 149 11.77 -10.90 1.82
C LEU A 149 12.77 -12.06 1.58
N ASN A 150 13.83 -11.82 0.81
CA ASN A 150 14.82 -12.81 0.41
C ASN A 150 14.21 -14.07 -0.23
N ILE A 151 13.10 -13.89 -0.96
CA ILE A 151 12.43 -14.96 -1.70
C ILE A 151 13.13 -15.14 -3.03
N THR A 152 13.76 -16.29 -3.21
CA THR A 152 14.53 -16.60 -4.43
C THR A 152 13.63 -16.67 -5.66
N ALA A 153 14.23 -16.48 -6.85
CA ALA A 153 13.51 -16.69 -8.11
C ALA A 153 12.93 -18.11 -8.21
N GLN A 154 13.65 -19.11 -7.68
CA GLN A 154 13.20 -20.50 -7.65
C GLN A 154 12.01 -20.71 -6.70
N GLN A 155 12.00 -20.09 -5.51
CA GLN A 155 10.86 -20.14 -4.60
C GLN A 155 9.63 -19.45 -5.18
N ARG A 156 9.81 -18.29 -5.83
CA ARG A 156 8.73 -17.62 -6.57
C ARG A 156 8.19 -18.48 -7.70
N GLN A 157 9.07 -19.12 -8.46
CA GLN A 157 8.66 -20.00 -9.55
C GLN A 157 7.96 -21.25 -9.02
N SER A 158 8.43 -21.83 -7.92
CA SER A 158 7.77 -22.95 -7.24
C SER A 158 6.39 -22.55 -6.74
N ALA A 159 6.26 -21.44 -6.01
CA ALA A 159 4.97 -20.92 -5.56
C ALA A 159 4.04 -20.64 -6.74
N ARG A 160 4.54 -20.06 -7.83
CA ARG A 160 3.77 -19.84 -9.06
C ARG A 160 3.33 -21.17 -9.66
N VAL A 161 4.20 -22.15 -9.85
CA VAL A 161 3.82 -23.45 -10.43
C VAL A 161 2.85 -24.23 -9.52
N THR A 162 2.94 -24.06 -8.20
CA THR A 162 2.02 -24.72 -7.24
C THR A 162 0.67 -24.02 -7.15
N LEU A 163 0.66 -22.68 -7.11
CA LEU A 163 -0.55 -21.87 -6.94
C LEU A 163 -1.23 -21.54 -8.27
N SER A 164 -0.48 -21.40 -9.36
CA SER A 164 -1.07 -21.07 -10.67
C SER A 164 -2.13 -22.09 -11.05
N PRO A 165 -1.94 -23.42 -11.01
CA PRO A 165 -3.01 -24.37 -11.28
C PRO A 165 -4.22 -24.25 -10.36
N GLN A 166 -4.03 -23.80 -9.11
CA GLN A 166 -5.11 -23.57 -8.14
C GLN A 166 -5.89 -22.27 -8.46
N ILE A 167 -5.17 -21.19 -8.76
CA ILE A 167 -5.72 -19.87 -9.14
C ILE A 167 -6.32 -19.90 -10.56
N THR A 168 -5.70 -20.67 -11.45
CA THR A 168 -6.17 -20.98 -12.80
C THR A 168 -7.02 -22.23 -12.82
N GLN A 169 -7.50 -22.74 -11.68
CA GLN A 169 -8.54 -23.76 -11.71
C GLN A 169 -9.67 -23.18 -12.55
N HIS A 170 -10.00 -23.89 -13.63
CA HIS A 170 -11.07 -23.53 -14.55
C HIS A 170 -12.30 -23.04 -13.78
N ARG A 171 -12.66 -23.71 -12.68
CA ARG A 171 -13.76 -23.34 -11.78
C ARG A 171 -13.75 -21.90 -11.24
N ILE A 172 -12.61 -21.34 -10.81
CA ILE A 172 -12.57 -19.97 -10.24
C ILE A 172 -12.78 -18.94 -11.34
N TRP A 173 -12.11 -19.12 -12.49
CA TRP A 173 -12.28 -18.24 -13.65
C TRP A 173 -13.66 -18.37 -14.27
N THR A 174 -14.18 -19.58 -14.42
CA THR A 174 -15.53 -19.85 -14.93
C THR A 174 -16.57 -19.22 -14.02
N GLY A 175 -16.48 -19.39 -12.70
CA GLY A 175 -17.42 -18.78 -11.76
C GLY A 175 -17.38 -17.24 -11.79
N THR A 176 -16.18 -16.65 -11.81
CA THR A 176 -16.02 -15.19 -11.90
C THR A 176 -16.55 -14.63 -13.22
N LEU A 177 -16.25 -15.31 -14.33
CA LEU A 177 -16.69 -14.90 -15.66
C LEU A 177 -18.22 -15.06 -15.81
N GLU A 178 -18.80 -16.10 -15.23
CA GLU A 178 -20.24 -16.32 -15.16
C GLU A 178 -20.95 -15.22 -14.37
N GLU A 179 -20.41 -14.81 -13.23
CA GLU A 179 -20.95 -13.71 -12.45
C GLU A 179 -20.94 -12.39 -13.24
N VAL A 180 -19.80 -12.05 -13.87
CA VAL A 180 -19.67 -10.86 -14.71
C VAL A 180 -20.64 -10.89 -15.89
N LEU A 181 -20.76 -12.03 -16.58
CA LEU A 181 -21.67 -12.19 -17.71
C LEU A 181 -23.14 -12.12 -17.29
N ASN A 182 -23.51 -12.66 -16.13
CA ASN A 182 -24.87 -12.55 -15.59
C ASN A 182 -25.20 -11.11 -15.14
N GLY A 183 -24.25 -10.39 -14.57
CA GLY A 183 -24.37 -8.96 -14.29
C GLY A 183 -24.60 -8.14 -15.56
N LEU A 184 -23.74 -8.34 -16.57
CA LEU A 184 -23.87 -7.68 -17.87
C LEU A 184 -25.18 -8.03 -18.58
N LYS A 185 -25.64 -9.29 -18.50
CA LYS A 185 -26.94 -9.72 -19.01
C LYS A 185 -28.07 -8.90 -18.39
N SER A 186 -28.07 -8.77 -17.06
CA SER A 186 -29.08 -8.01 -16.31
C SER A 186 -29.11 -6.53 -16.71
N GLU A 187 -27.93 -5.92 -16.87
CA GLU A 187 -27.80 -4.53 -17.34
C GLU A 187 -28.31 -4.36 -18.78
N LEU A 188 -28.01 -5.30 -19.67
CA LEU A 188 -28.46 -5.29 -21.06
C LEU A 188 -29.96 -5.58 -21.20
N GLU A 189 -30.55 -6.40 -20.33
CA GLU A 189 -32.01 -6.62 -20.26
C GLU A 189 -32.72 -5.34 -19.80
N TYR A 190 -32.22 -4.69 -18.75
CA TYR A 190 -32.71 -3.39 -18.29
C TYR A 190 -32.64 -2.32 -19.39
N LEU A 191 -31.48 -2.20 -20.06
CA LEU A 191 -31.30 -1.28 -21.19
C LEU A 191 -32.20 -1.65 -22.37
N GLY A 192 -32.42 -2.94 -22.62
CA GLY A 192 -33.28 -3.45 -23.70
C GLY A 192 -34.75 -3.10 -23.50
N HIS A 193 -35.23 -3.09 -22.25
CA HIS A 193 -36.58 -2.63 -21.91
C HIS A 193 -36.74 -1.12 -22.03
N ARG A 194 -35.70 -0.35 -21.67
CA ARG A 194 -35.76 1.12 -21.65
C ARG A 194 -35.51 1.77 -23.01
N CYS A 195 -34.53 1.26 -23.77
CA CYS A 195 -34.11 1.82 -25.06
C CYS A 195 -33.58 0.69 -25.97
N PRO A 196 -34.47 -0.04 -26.65
CA PRO A 196 -34.07 -1.14 -27.51
C PRO A 196 -33.26 -0.62 -28.71
N SER A 197 -31.99 -0.98 -28.76
CA SER A 197 -31.09 -0.65 -29.87
C SER A 197 -30.53 -1.91 -30.53
N LYS A 198 -30.03 -1.77 -31.77
CA LYS A 198 -29.29 -2.86 -32.45
C LYS A 198 -28.08 -3.32 -31.62
N GLY A 199 -27.38 -2.37 -30.97
CA GLY A 199 -26.25 -2.66 -30.10
C GLY A 199 -26.65 -3.48 -28.88
N THR A 200 -27.78 -3.14 -28.24
CA THR A 200 -28.28 -3.88 -27.06
C THR A 200 -28.67 -5.31 -27.42
N LYS A 201 -29.35 -5.53 -28.55
CA LYS A 201 -29.70 -6.88 -29.03
C LYS A 201 -28.47 -7.71 -29.36
N MET A 202 -27.46 -7.11 -30.00
CA MET A 202 -26.20 -7.78 -30.30
C MET A 202 -25.43 -8.13 -29.03
N GLY A 203 -25.38 -7.22 -28.05
CA GLY A 203 -24.80 -7.47 -26.73
C GLY A 203 -25.47 -8.65 -26.01
N GLN A 204 -26.81 -8.70 -26.01
CA GLN A 204 -27.57 -9.81 -25.41
C GLN A 204 -27.22 -11.16 -26.07
N GLN A 205 -27.11 -11.21 -27.40
CA GLN A 205 -26.73 -12.42 -28.13
C GLN A 205 -25.30 -12.86 -27.81
N ILE A 206 -24.36 -11.92 -27.72
CA ILE A 206 -22.96 -12.21 -27.34
C ILE A 206 -22.92 -12.79 -25.93
N VAL A 207 -23.54 -12.15 -24.95
CA VAL A 207 -23.56 -12.61 -23.57
C VAL A 207 -24.23 -13.98 -23.44
N ALA A 208 -25.36 -14.20 -24.12
CA ALA A 208 -26.03 -15.49 -24.15
C ALA A 208 -25.15 -16.60 -24.77
N SER A 209 -24.42 -16.29 -25.85
CA SER A 209 -23.49 -17.23 -26.48
C SER A 209 -22.32 -17.58 -25.56
N CYS A 210 -21.78 -16.60 -24.83
CA CYS A 210 -20.70 -16.83 -23.87
C CYS A 210 -21.16 -17.70 -22.69
N LEU A 211 -22.33 -17.41 -22.12
CA LEU A 211 -22.90 -18.22 -21.03
C LEU A 211 -23.17 -19.66 -21.48
N LYS A 212 -23.71 -19.85 -22.70
CA LYS A 212 -23.92 -21.18 -23.27
C LYS A 212 -22.61 -21.94 -23.45
N PHE A 213 -21.58 -21.29 -24.02
CA PHE A 213 -20.26 -21.89 -24.20
C PHE A 213 -19.66 -22.37 -22.87
N MET A 214 -19.81 -21.60 -21.79
CA MET A 214 -19.32 -22.00 -20.47
C MET A 214 -20.10 -23.17 -19.85
N ALA A 215 -21.41 -23.22 -20.05
CA ALA A 215 -22.24 -24.34 -19.61
C ALA A 215 -21.84 -25.64 -20.35
N ASP A 216 -21.63 -25.56 -21.67
CA ASP A 216 -21.24 -26.68 -22.52
C ASP A 216 -19.81 -27.19 -22.18
N THR A 217 -18.91 -26.29 -21.78
CA THR A 217 -17.54 -26.66 -21.37
C THR A 217 -17.51 -27.29 -19.97
N SER A 218 -18.50 -27.00 -19.12
CA SER A 218 -18.58 -27.55 -17.76
C SER A 218 -19.11 -29.00 -17.74
N THR A 219 -19.92 -29.38 -18.72
CA THR A 219 -20.45 -30.75 -18.88
C THR A 219 -19.48 -31.70 -19.59
N SER A 220 -18.52 -31.20 -20.38
CA SER A 220 -17.51 -32.05 -21.03
C SER A 220 -16.38 -32.49 -20.09
N ILE A 221 -16.14 -31.76 -18.99
CA ILE A 221 -15.05 -32.05 -18.03
C ILE A 221 -15.44 -33.16 -17.03
N SER A 222 -16.70 -33.62 -16.99
CA SER A 222 -17.15 -34.65 -16.03
C SER A 222 -16.99 -36.10 -16.51
N TYR A 223 -16.27 -36.35 -17.60
CA TYR A 223 -16.10 -37.69 -18.20
C TYR A 223 -14.65 -38.18 -18.31
N ASP A 224 -13.70 -37.53 -17.65
CA ASP A 224 -12.33 -38.03 -17.41
C ASP A 224 -12.01 -38.00 -15.90
#